data_AF-A0A2G6R249-F1
#
_entry.id   AF-A0A2G6R249-F1
#
_cell.length_a   1.000
_cell.length_b   1.000
_cell.length_c   1.000
_cell.angle_alpha   90.00
_cell.angle_beta   90.00
_cell.angle_gamma   90.00
#
_symmetry.space_group_name_H-M   'P 1'
#
loop_
_entity.id
_entity.type
_entity.pdbx_description
1 polymer ?
#
loop_
_entity_poly.entity_id
_entity_poly.type
_entity_poly.pdbx_seq_one_letter_code
_entity_poly.pdbx_strand_id
1 'polypeptide(L)'
;MIEFRLTSQTRSQIFKQMKNIKLNYNRVLDFVSEEAIKTYKEEVEKCNKALEDGTGKGADFLGWVNLPSSITEEQLVDIEQTASKLKAKKIDILVVIGIGGSYLGAKAVIEALSNSFSGIVTSDAPLVLFAGQNISEDYLSELKSLLKTKEYALCV
;
A
#
# COMPACT_ATOMS: atom_id res chain seq x y z
N MET A 1 25.49 -7.99 -5.16
CA MET A 1 24.99 -8.92 -4.13
C MET A 1 25.40 -8.38 -2.78
N ILE A 2 24.55 -7.56 -2.17
CA ILE A 2 24.71 -7.09 -0.79
C ILE A 2 23.44 -7.57 -0.09
N GLU A 3 23.53 -8.70 0.62
CA GLU A 3 22.47 -9.14 1.52
C GLU A 3 22.54 -8.28 2.79
N PHE A 4 21.55 -7.42 3.01
CA PHE A 4 21.29 -6.87 4.34
C PHE A 4 20.48 -7.90 5.14
N ARG A 5 21.15 -8.92 5.70
CA ARG A 5 20.56 -9.75 6.76
C ARG A 5 20.60 -8.96 8.07
N LEU A 6 19.54 -8.22 8.36
CA LEU A 6 19.32 -7.64 9.68
C LEU A 6 18.77 -8.73 10.61
N THR A 7 19.35 -8.85 11.81
CA THR A 7 18.92 -9.82 12.82
C THR A 7 17.56 -9.42 13.42
N SER A 8 16.85 -10.37 14.01
CA SER A 8 15.52 -10.14 14.61
C SER A 8 15.53 -9.06 15.71
N GLN A 9 16.63 -8.95 16.47
CA GLN A 9 16.83 -7.88 17.45
C GLN A 9 16.96 -6.50 16.79
N THR A 10 17.72 -6.38 15.69
CA THR A 10 17.90 -5.09 14.98
C THR A 10 16.60 -4.63 14.33
N ARG A 11 15.79 -5.55 13.79
CA ARG A 11 14.42 -5.24 13.31
C ARG A 11 13.54 -4.70 14.44
N SER A 12 13.50 -5.37 15.60
CA SER A 12 12.72 -4.93 16.77
C SER A 12 13.14 -3.55 17.28
N GLN A 13 14.45 -3.24 17.30
CA GLN A 13 14.98 -1.96 17.74
C GLN A 13 14.69 -0.81 16.77
N ILE A 14 14.70 -1.08 15.45
CA ILE A 14 14.33 -0.12 14.40
C ILE A 14 12.83 0.25 14.53
N PHE A 15 11.95 -0.74 14.71
CA PHE A 15 10.52 -0.48 14.93
C PHE A 15 10.23 0.31 16.22
N LYS A 16 11.02 0.10 17.28
CA LYS A 16 10.87 0.81 18.56
C LYS A 16 11.33 2.28 18.53
N GLN A 17 12.08 2.71 17.51
CA GLN A 17 12.64 4.07 17.37
C GLN A 17 12.04 4.92 16.24
N MET A 18 11.14 4.39 15.41
CA MET A 18 10.53 5.17 14.32
C MET A 18 9.45 6.14 14.81
N LYS A 19 9.85 7.35 15.23
CA LYS A 19 8.93 8.51 15.26
C LYS A 19 8.81 9.09 13.84
N ASN A 20 8.07 8.43 12.95
CA ASN A 20 8.16 8.73 11.51
C ASN A 20 7.07 9.65 10.95
N ILE A 21 6.06 10.02 11.74
CA ILE A 21 5.04 11.01 11.34
C ILE A 21 4.78 11.94 12.52
N LYS A 22 4.76 13.26 12.29
CA LYS A 22 4.45 14.29 13.29
C LYS A 22 3.21 15.06 12.85
N LEU A 23 2.20 15.10 13.71
CA LEU A 23 1.05 15.98 13.53
C LEU A 23 1.42 17.38 14.05
N ASN A 24 1.42 18.38 13.16
CA ASN A 24 1.50 19.78 13.54
C ASN A 24 0.16 20.45 13.26
N TYR A 25 -0.56 20.81 14.32
CA TYR A 25 -1.88 21.44 14.25
C TYR A 25 -1.86 22.89 14.76
N ASN A 26 -0.69 23.52 14.88
CA ASN A 26 -0.56 24.87 15.45
C ASN A 26 -1.40 25.91 14.69
N ARG A 27 -1.58 25.74 13.36
CA ARG A 27 -2.41 26.64 12.53
C ARG A 27 -3.91 26.50 12.77
N VAL A 28 -4.35 25.45 13.48
CA VAL A 28 -5.75 25.24 13.83
C VAL A 28 -6.10 26.00 15.12
N LEU A 29 -5.09 26.30 15.96
CA LEU A 29 -5.28 26.94 17.25
C LEU A 29 -5.78 28.39 17.17
N ASP A 30 -5.67 29.01 15.98
CA ASP A 30 -6.21 30.35 15.72
C ASP A 30 -7.75 30.39 15.76
N PHE A 31 -8.42 29.24 15.57
CA PHE A 31 -9.88 29.15 15.51
C PHE A 31 -10.48 27.95 16.26
N VAL A 32 -9.66 27.06 16.83
CA VAL A 32 -10.09 25.98 17.75
C VAL A 32 -9.19 25.99 18.98
N SER A 33 -9.74 26.19 20.17
CA SER A 33 -8.92 26.20 21.39
C SER A 33 -8.44 24.80 21.78
N GLU A 34 -7.32 24.72 22.51
CA GLU A 34 -6.85 23.44 23.04
C GLU A 34 -7.86 22.82 24.00
N GLU A 35 -8.58 23.62 24.77
CA GLU A 35 -9.61 23.16 25.70
C GLU A 35 -10.73 22.44 24.94
N ALA A 36 -11.18 23.00 23.81
CA ALA A 36 -12.19 22.39 22.96
C ALA A 36 -11.71 21.07 22.32
N ILE A 37 -10.41 20.92 22.06
CA ILE A 37 -9.86 19.63 21.62
C ILE A 37 -9.85 18.65 22.80
N LYS A 38 -9.42 19.09 23.99
CA LYS A 38 -9.31 18.26 25.19
C LYS A 38 -10.65 17.71 25.67
N THR A 39 -11.78 18.38 25.39
CA THR A 39 -13.11 17.85 25.73
C THR A 39 -13.46 16.54 25.03
N TYR A 40 -12.82 16.22 23.90
CA TYR A 40 -13.05 14.95 23.18
C TYR A 40 -12.28 13.75 23.76
N LYS A 41 -11.44 13.96 24.79
CA LYS A 41 -10.55 12.91 25.31
C LYS A 41 -11.30 11.63 25.69
N GLU A 42 -12.37 11.72 26.48
CA GLU A 42 -13.13 10.55 26.95
C GLU A 42 -13.79 9.80 25.79
N GLU A 43 -14.31 10.53 24.80
CA GLU A 43 -14.92 9.93 23.61
C GLU A 43 -13.88 9.20 22.75
N VAL A 44 -12.72 9.81 22.52
CA VAL A 44 -11.60 9.20 21.77
C VAL A 44 -11.10 7.93 22.47
N GLU A 45 -10.94 7.95 23.80
CA GLU A 45 -10.52 6.77 24.57
C GLU A 45 -11.55 5.63 24.45
N LYS A 46 -12.85 5.95 24.52
CA LYS A 46 -13.93 4.98 24.31
C LYS A 46 -13.92 4.41 22.89
N CYS A 47 -13.74 5.25 21.87
CA CYS A 47 -13.68 4.82 20.48
C CYS A 47 -12.47 3.92 20.22
N ASN A 48 -11.29 4.27 20.74
CA ASN A 48 -10.09 3.44 20.63
C ASN A 48 -10.29 2.08 21.30
N LYS A 49 -10.84 2.04 22.52
CA LYS A 49 -11.15 0.79 23.20
C LYS A 49 -12.16 -0.05 22.42
N ALA A 50 -13.20 0.56 21.86
CA ALA A 50 -14.19 -0.16 21.06
C ALA A 50 -13.59 -0.75 19.76
N LEU A 51 -12.60 -0.08 19.17
CA LEU A 51 -11.84 -0.55 18.02
C LEU A 51 -10.95 -1.75 18.38
N GLU A 52 -10.21 -1.66 19.48
CA GLU A 52 -9.33 -2.73 19.97
C GLU A 52 -10.12 -3.97 20.42
N ASP A 53 -11.23 -3.76 21.15
CA ASP A 53 -12.09 -4.83 21.67
C ASP A 53 -13.06 -5.38 20.60
N GLY A 54 -13.15 -4.76 19.42
CA GLY A 54 -14.06 -5.18 18.34
C GLY A 54 -15.55 -5.12 18.71
N THR A 55 -15.95 -4.12 19.50
CA THR A 55 -17.34 -3.97 19.99
C THR A 55 -18.17 -2.96 19.19
N GLY A 56 -17.53 -2.21 18.29
CA GLY A 56 -18.17 -1.23 17.42
C GLY A 56 -18.96 -1.84 16.25
N LYS A 57 -19.75 -1.01 15.57
CA LYS A 57 -20.39 -1.40 14.30
C LYS A 57 -19.32 -1.70 13.25
N GLY A 58 -19.47 -2.80 12.53
CA GLY A 58 -18.51 -3.23 11.50
C GLY A 58 -17.28 -3.96 12.06
N ALA A 59 -17.36 -4.47 13.31
CA ALA A 59 -16.28 -5.22 13.95
C ALA A 59 -15.75 -6.41 13.12
N ASP A 60 -16.59 -6.98 12.25
CA ASP A 60 -16.21 -8.06 11.33
C ASP A 60 -15.10 -7.66 10.33
N PHE A 61 -14.83 -6.36 10.15
CA PHE A 61 -13.89 -5.81 9.17
C PHE A 61 -12.65 -5.14 9.80
N LEU A 62 -12.24 -5.57 10.99
CA LEU A 62 -11.10 -4.99 11.73
C LEU A 62 -9.75 -5.67 11.47
N GLY A 63 -9.66 -6.55 10.46
CA GLY A 63 -8.41 -7.25 10.15
C GLY A 63 -7.21 -6.32 9.91
N TRP A 64 -7.44 -5.09 9.45
CA TRP A 64 -6.39 -4.09 9.20
C TRP A 64 -5.73 -3.54 10.48
N VAL A 65 -6.39 -3.60 11.64
CA VAL A 65 -5.88 -3.02 12.89
C VAL A 65 -4.58 -3.71 13.33
N ASN A 66 -4.56 -5.04 13.28
CA ASN A 66 -3.42 -5.84 13.68
C ASN A 66 -2.58 -6.36 12.50
N LEU A 67 -3.02 -6.08 11.26
CA LEU A 67 -2.37 -6.58 10.05
C LEU A 67 -0.86 -6.30 10.01
N PRO A 68 -0.35 -5.07 10.26
CA PRO A 68 1.08 -4.81 10.19
C PRO A 68 1.91 -5.66 11.16
N SER A 69 1.37 -5.95 12.34
CA SER A 69 2.02 -6.78 13.36
C SER A 69 1.79 -8.29 13.17
N SER A 70 0.77 -8.69 12.41
CA SER A 70 0.42 -10.10 12.18
C SER A 70 0.97 -10.66 10.87
N ILE A 71 1.53 -9.82 10.00
CA ILE A 71 2.22 -10.28 8.79
C ILE A 71 3.42 -11.14 9.20
N THR A 72 3.45 -12.38 8.70
CA THR A 72 4.55 -13.31 8.99
C THR A 72 5.69 -13.15 7.97
N GLU A 73 6.89 -13.57 8.36
CA GLU A 73 8.04 -13.54 7.43
C GLU A 73 7.78 -14.45 6.22
N GLU A 74 7.10 -15.58 6.43
CA GLU A 74 6.77 -16.51 5.36
C GLU A 74 5.85 -15.87 4.31
N GLN A 75 4.88 -15.07 4.74
CA GLN A 75 4.00 -14.32 3.83
C GLN A 75 4.78 -13.29 3.02
N LEU A 76 5.71 -12.55 3.65
CA LEU A 76 6.55 -11.59 2.96
C LEU A 76 7.47 -12.29 1.95
N VAL A 77 8.10 -13.38 2.35
CA VAL A 77 8.98 -14.19 1.51
C VAL A 77 8.22 -14.75 0.30
N ASP A 78 6.99 -15.22 0.49
CA ASP A 78 6.17 -15.72 -0.62
C ASP A 78 5.83 -14.60 -1.65
N ILE A 79 5.48 -13.41 -1.17
CA ILE A 79 5.24 -12.23 -2.02
C ILE A 79 6.51 -11.85 -2.80
N GLU A 80 7.65 -11.76 -2.12
CA GLU A 80 8.93 -11.41 -2.72
C GLU A 80 9.40 -12.45 -3.76
N GLN A 81 9.21 -13.73 -3.46
CA GLN A 81 9.51 -14.82 -4.39
C GLN A 81 8.60 -14.78 -5.61
N THR A 82 7.30 -14.51 -5.43
CA THR A 82 6.35 -14.37 -6.53
C THR A 82 6.73 -13.19 -7.43
N ALA A 83 7.05 -12.03 -6.85
CA ALA A 83 7.53 -10.87 -7.59
C ALA A 83 8.84 -11.16 -8.35
N SER A 84 9.77 -11.88 -7.71
CA SER A 84 11.04 -12.27 -8.34
C SER A 84 10.85 -13.25 -9.50
N LYS A 85 9.94 -14.23 -9.36
CA LYS A 85 9.56 -15.16 -10.43
C LYS A 85 8.96 -14.40 -11.63
N LEU A 86 8.12 -13.40 -11.39
CA LEU A 86 7.56 -12.57 -12.45
C LEU A 86 8.65 -11.77 -13.18
N LYS A 87 9.57 -11.12 -12.45
CA LYS A 87 10.71 -10.40 -13.04
C LYS A 87 11.62 -11.33 -13.87
N ALA A 88 11.89 -12.54 -13.37
CA ALA A 88 12.73 -13.52 -14.06
C ALA A 88 12.13 -13.99 -15.39
N LYS A 89 10.80 -13.91 -15.57
CA LYS A 89 10.13 -14.18 -16.85
C LYS A 89 10.34 -13.09 -17.90
N LYS A 90 10.99 -11.98 -17.56
CA LYS A 90 11.25 -10.83 -18.45
C LYS A 90 9.96 -10.30 -19.10
N ILE A 91 8.88 -10.22 -18.32
CA ILE A 91 7.66 -9.55 -18.77
C ILE A 91 7.92 -8.04 -18.91
N ASP A 92 7.38 -7.44 -19.96
CA ASP A 92 7.40 -6.00 -20.19
C ASP A 92 6.37 -5.27 -19.32
N ILE A 93 5.18 -5.88 -19.15
CA ILE A 93 4.02 -5.24 -18.52
C ILE A 93 3.37 -6.17 -17.49
N LEU A 94 3.06 -5.62 -16.31
CA LEU A 94 2.14 -6.24 -15.35
C LEU A 94 0.83 -5.47 -15.37
N VAL A 95 -0.27 -6.10 -15.77
CA VAL A 95 -1.61 -5.49 -15.73
C VAL A 95 -2.31 -5.90 -14.44
N VAL A 96 -2.55 -4.93 -13.57
CA VAL A 96 -3.35 -5.10 -12.35
C VAL A 96 -4.82 -4.83 -12.69
N ILE A 97 -5.68 -5.81 -12.48
CA ILE A 97 -7.11 -5.74 -12.78
C ILE A 97 -7.86 -5.53 -11.47
N GLY A 98 -8.41 -4.33 -11.26
CA GLY A 98 -9.12 -4.02 -10.03
C GLY A 98 -9.71 -2.61 -10.02
N ILE A 99 -10.64 -2.37 -9.11
CA ILE A 99 -11.27 -1.06 -8.86
C ILE A 99 -11.34 -0.79 -7.36
N GLY A 100 -11.50 0.48 -6.97
CA GLY A 100 -11.61 0.87 -5.56
C GLY A 100 -10.34 0.54 -4.78
N GLY A 101 -10.48 -0.17 -3.65
CA GLY A 101 -9.36 -0.52 -2.77
C GLY A 101 -8.27 -1.36 -3.46
N SER A 102 -8.66 -2.28 -4.35
CA SER A 102 -7.75 -3.15 -5.10
C SER A 102 -6.96 -2.41 -6.20
N TYR A 103 -7.31 -1.15 -6.49
CA TYR A 103 -6.65 -0.28 -7.46
C TYR A 103 -5.86 0.83 -6.77
N LEU A 104 -6.54 1.61 -5.92
CA LEU A 104 -6.00 2.86 -5.38
C LEU A 104 -4.82 2.62 -4.44
N GLY A 105 -4.84 1.56 -3.63
CA GLY A 105 -3.74 1.24 -2.72
C GLY A 105 -2.45 0.91 -3.48
N ALA A 106 -2.54 0.01 -4.47
CA ALA A 106 -1.40 -0.35 -5.30
C ALA A 106 -0.88 0.84 -6.11
N LYS A 107 -1.78 1.59 -6.77
CA LYS A 107 -1.42 2.76 -7.58
C LYS A 107 -0.72 3.84 -6.74
N ALA A 108 -1.26 4.17 -5.57
CA ALA A 108 -0.69 5.22 -4.72
C ALA A 108 0.75 4.89 -4.29
N VAL A 109 1.02 3.65 -3.88
CA VAL A 109 2.37 3.23 -3.46
C VAL A 109 3.33 3.19 -4.65
N ILE A 110 2.89 2.65 -5.79
CA ILE A 110 3.71 2.59 -7.00
C ILE A 110 4.09 4.00 -7.48
N GLU A 111 3.12 4.92 -7.59
CA GLU A 111 3.39 6.29 -8.03
C GLU A 111 4.25 7.08 -7.04
N ALA A 112 4.05 6.89 -5.73
CA ALA A 112 4.81 7.61 -4.71
C ALA A 112 6.27 7.15 -4.59
N LEU A 113 6.56 5.86 -4.85
CA LEU A 113 7.89 5.29 -4.65
C LEU A 113 8.67 5.04 -5.95
N SER A 114 8.01 5.09 -7.11
CA SER A 114 8.66 4.90 -8.40
C SER A 114 9.24 6.19 -8.94
N ASN A 115 10.16 6.06 -9.90
CA ASN A 115 10.58 7.18 -10.72
C ASN A 115 9.35 7.77 -11.46
N SER A 116 9.19 9.09 -11.42
CA SER A 116 8.09 9.81 -12.09
C SER A 116 8.04 9.59 -13.60
N PHE A 117 9.16 9.18 -14.22
CA PHE A 117 9.29 8.87 -15.65
C PHE A 117 9.50 7.38 -15.93
N SER A 118 9.09 6.49 -15.01
CA SER A 118 9.22 5.04 -15.15
C SER A 118 8.53 4.46 -16.40
N GLY A 119 7.54 5.16 -16.96
CA GLY A 119 6.91 4.79 -18.23
C GLY A 119 7.70 5.18 -19.49
N ILE A 120 8.78 5.93 -19.34
CA ILE A 120 9.62 6.43 -20.45
C ILE A 120 11.03 5.84 -20.35
N VAL A 121 11.61 5.83 -19.15
CA VAL A 121 12.96 5.34 -18.90
C VAL A 121 12.92 3.81 -18.76
N THR A 122 13.84 3.13 -19.43
CA THR A 122 14.01 1.67 -19.31
C THR A 122 14.35 1.26 -17.88
N SER A 123 13.63 0.26 -17.38
CA SER A 123 13.81 -0.33 -16.04
C SER A 123 13.87 -1.85 -16.16
N ASP A 124 14.57 -2.50 -15.23
CA ASP A 124 14.58 -3.96 -15.11
C ASP A 124 13.26 -4.51 -14.54
N ALA A 125 12.39 -3.64 -14.01
CA ALA A 125 11.06 -4.00 -13.53
C ALA A 125 10.00 -3.76 -14.62
N PRO A 126 8.96 -4.61 -14.71
CA PRO A 126 7.87 -4.41 -15.66
C PRO A 126 7.13 -3.11 -15.39
N LEU A 127 6.63 -2.49 -16.46
CA LEU A 127 5.70 -1.38 -16.35
C LEU A 127 4.38 -1.89 -15.77
N VAL A 128 3.90 -1.26 -14.69
CA VAL A 128 2.60 -1.60 -14.11
C VAL A 128 1.52 -0.75 -14.76
N LEU A 129 0.55 -1.42 -15.39
CA LEU A 129 -0.67 -0.81 -15.94
C LEU A 129 -1.89 -1.32 -15.17
N PHE A 130 -3.00 -0.58 -15.25
CA PHE A 130 -4.22 -0.92 -14.55
C PHE A 130 -5.38 -1.13 -15.52
N ALA A 131 -6.25 -2.10 -15.23
CA ALA A 131 -7.49 -2.32 -15.97
C ALA A 131 -8.64 -2.66 -15.01
N GLY A 132 -9.89 -2.62 -15.50
CA GLY A 132 -11.07 -2.91 -14.70
C GLY A 132 -11.52 -1.78 -13.75
N GLN A 133 -10.74 -0.69 -13.63
CA GLN A 133 -11.10 0.50 -12.86
C GLN A 133 -12.12 1.41 -13.57
N ASN A 134 -12.46 1.13 -14.82
CA ASN A 134 -13.47 1.81 -15.63
C ASN A 134 -14.11 0.84 -16.64
N ILE A 135 -15.17 1.28 -17.32
CA ILE A 135 -15.89 0.51 -18.37
C ILE A 135 -15.70 1.20 -19.75
N SER A 136 -14.55 1.82 -19.98
CA SER A 136 -14.25 2.44 -21.28
C SER A 136 -13.82 1.35 -22.27
N GLU A 137 -14.61 1.15 -23.32
CA GLU A 137 -14.26 0.25 -24.41
C GLU A 137 -12.98 0.70 -25.12
N ASP A 138 -12.86 2.01 -25.39
CA ASP A 138 -11.68 2.60 -26.03
C ASP A 138 -10.41 2.31 -25.23
N TYR A 139 -10.42 2.56 -23.92
CA TYR A 139 -9.29 2.25 -23.04
C TYR A 139 -8.88 0.78 -23.10
N LEU A 140 -9.86 -0.12 -23.05
CA LEU A 140 -9.59 -1.56 -23.11
C LEU A 140 -9.08 -1.99 -24.50
N SER A 141 -9.61 -1.40 -25.57
CA SER A 141 -9.19 -1.66 -26.95
C SER A 141 -7.75 -1.20 -27.19
N GLU A 142 -7.39 -0.02 -26.70
CA GLU A 142 -6.04 0.54 -26.73
C GLU A 142 -5.07 -0.32 -25.92
N LEU A 143 -5.41 -0.68 -24.68
CA LEU A 143 -4.60 -1.56 -23.84
C LEU A 143 -4.38 -2.91 -24.53
N LYS A 144 -5.43 -3.55 -25.06
CA LYS A 144 -5.31 -4.81 -25.80
C LYS A 144 -4.39 -4.68 -27.00
N SER A 145 -4.45 -3.55 -27.71
CA SER A 145 -3.59 -3.29 -28.87
C SER A 145 -2.12 -3.14 -28.47
N LEU A 146 -1.84 -2.45 -27.36
CA LEU A 146 -0.50 -2.36 -26.76
C LEU A 146 0.05 -3.75 -26.39
N LEU A 147 -0.75 -4.55 -25.68
CA LEU A 147 -0.35 -5.86 -25.16
C LEU A 147 -0.02 -6.90 -26.25
N LYS A 148 -0.51 -6.74 -27.48
CA LYS A 148 -0.17 -7.64 -28.60
C LYS A 148 1.33 -7.67 -28.95
N THR A 149 2.06 -6.62 -28.55
CA THR A 149 3.49 -6.45 -28.89
C THR A 149 4.41 -6.58 -27.67
N LYS A 150 3.87 -7.03 -26.54
CA LYS A 150 4.54 -7.03 -25.24
C LYS A 150 4.34 -8.36 -24.55
N GLU A 151 5.37 -8.84 -23.86
CA GLU A 151 5.23 -9.94 -22.91
C GLU A 151 4.57 -9.38 -21.64
N TYR A 152 3.45 -9.97 -21.21
CA TYR A 152 2.70 -9.44 -20.08
C TYR A 152 2.19 -10.52 -19.12
N ALA A 153 1.95 -10.10 -17.88
CA ALA A 153 1.25 -10.89 -16.87
C ALA A 153 0.03 -10.14 -16.35
N LEU A 154 -0.92 -10.88 -15.81
CA LEU A 154 -2.12 -10.34 -15.16
C LEU A 154 -2.06 -10.61 -13.65
N CYS A 155 -2.45 -9.62 -12.87
CA CYS A 155 -2.74 -9.75 -11.45
C CYS A 155 -4.22 -9.35 -11.25
N VAL A 156 -5.03 -10.29 -10.76
CA VAL A 156 -6.48 -10.17 -10.62
C VAL A 156 -6.86 -10.32 -9.16
#